data_AF-A0A447TI49-F1
#
_entry.id   AF-A0A447TI49-F1
#
_cell.length_a   1.000
_cell.length_b   1.000
_cell.length_c   1.000
_cell.angle_alpha   90.00
_cell.angle_beta   90.00
_cell.angle_gamma   90.00
#
_symmetry.space_group_name_H-M   'P 1'
#
loop_
_entity.id
_entity.type
_entity.pdbx_description
1 polymer ?
#
loop_
_entity_poly.entity_id
_entity_poly.type
_entity_poly.pdbx_seq_one_letter_code
_entity_poly.pdbx_strand_id
1 'polypeptide(L)'
;MAAGLQGRPQGLLRVAAPMAFGRLHLSPLAAEFLRRYPDIQLDLAMDDRMVDLVEGGYDLAVRIGNLPDNRMVARRLAPCRVAVCASPDYLAAHGRPAHPSELARHNCIHYSYYRGGAYWTFQGPDGEIRVQPRGNYQVNNSEARRDALLAGLGICEMPTFIVGPDLAAGRLEAVLTDYPLPPHAIHVVFPQRRLPAKARAFIDFLDEKLGGDRPLWDSDLPPSVLSSQYGERP
;
A
#
# COMPACT_ATOMS: atom_id res chain seq x y z
N MET A 1 -27.32 23.37 19.38
CA MET A 1 -27.83 22.96 18.05
C MET A 1 -27.14 23.81 17.00
N ALA A 2 -26.08 23.30 16.35
CA ALA A 2 -25.38 24.00 15.27
C ALA A 2 -24.79 22.98 14.28
N ALA A 3 -25.67 22.29 13.54
CA ALA A 3 -25.32 21.38 12.45
C ALA A 3 -26.18 21.79 11.24
N GLY A 4 -25.68 22.71 10.40
CA GLY A 4 -26.52 23.29 9.36
C GLY A 4 -25.84 23.94 8.18
N LEU A 5 -24.51 23.82 8.00
CA LEU A 5 -23.82 24.40 6.84
C LEU A 5 -22.73 23.47 6.26
N GLN A 6 -23.06 22.19 6.10
CA GLN A 6 -22.32 21.28 5.21
C GLN A 6 -23.28 20.83 4.12
N GLY A 7 -23.11 21.35 2.91
CA GLY A 7 -23.98 21.04 1.77
C GLY A 7 -24.01 19.56 1.43
N ARG A 8 -25.06 19.13 0.72
CA ARG A 8 -25.21 17.76 0.21
C ARG A 8 -23.94 17.35 -0.59
N PRO A 9 -23.38 16.13 -0.40
CA PRO A 9 -22.24 15.66 -1.20
C PRO A 9 -22.63 15.57 -2.68
N GLN A 10 -22.07 16.45 -3.51
CA GLN A 10 -22.40 16.54 -4.94
C GLN A 10 -21.24 17.13 -5.76
N GLY A 11 -21.29 16.95 -7.08
CA GLY A 11 -20.34 17.48 -8.06
C GLY A 11 -19.17 16.55 -8.36
N LEU A 12 -18.21 17.04 -9.15
CA LEU A 12 -17.02 16.29 -9.55
C LEU A 12 -16.05 16.13 -8.38
N LEU A 13 -15.73 14.89 -8.00
CA LEU A 13 -14.72 14.52 -7.02
C LEU A 13 -13.51 13.94 -7.76
N ARG A 14 -12.37 14.65 -7.73
CA ARG A 14 -11.11 14.21 -8.33
C ARG A 14 -10.20 13.56 -7.29
N VAL A 15 -9.83 12.30 -7.50
CA VAL A 15 -9.03 11.49 -6.58
C VAL A 15 -7.81 10.95 -7.31
N ALA A 16 -6.62 11.13 -6.73
CA ALA A 16 -5.43 10.41 -7.17
C ALA A 16 -5.13 9.22 -6.24
N ALA A 17 -4.66 8.10 -6.78
CA ALA A 17 -4.29 6.92 -5.99
C ALA A 17 -3.13 6.13 -6.62
N PRO A 18 -2.38 5.32 -5.85
CA PRO A 18 -1.39 4.38 -6.40
C PRO A 18 -2.08 3.36 -7.32
N MET A 19 -1.40 2.92 -8.38
CA MET A 19 -2.00 2.09 -9.42
C MET A 19 -2.62 0.80 -8.86
N ALA A 20 -1.80 0.01 -8.16
CA ALA A 20 -2.24 -1.27 -7.63
C ALA A 20 -3.34 -1.10 -6.56
N PHE A 21 -3.22 -0.11 -5.67
CA PHE A 21 -4.22 0.13 -4.63
C PHE A 21 -5.54 0.64 -5.21
N GLY A 22 -5.47 1.55 -6.19
CA GLY A 22 -6.61 2.06 -6.92
C GLY A 22 -7.37 0.93 -7.62
N ARG A 23 -6.67 0.04 -8.31
CA ARG A 23 -7.31 -1.09 -9.00
C ARG A 23 -7.85 -2.16 -8.06
N LEU A 24 -7.07 -2.56 -7.05
CA LEU A 24 -7.42 -3.67 -6.16
C LEU A 24 -8.47 -3.30 -5.11
N HIS A 25 -8.46 -2.06 -4.61
CA HIS A 25 -9.25 -1.68 -3.42
C HIS A 25 -10.21 -0.52 -3.66
N LEU A 26 -9.87 0.48 -4.49
CA LEU A 26 -10.78 1.60 -4.74
C LEU A 26 -11.80 1.30 -5.84
N SER A 27 -11.35 0.70 -6.95
CA SER A 27 -12.19 0.40 -8.11
C SER A 27 -13.37 -0.52 -7.76
N PRO A 28 -13.21 -1.61 -6.97
CA PRO A 28 -14.35 -2.44 -6.56
C PRO A 28 -15.39 -1.70 -5.72
N LEU A 29 -14.96 -0.68 -4.97
CA LEU A 29 -15.83 0.11 -4.09
C LEU A 29 -16.52 1.28 -4.81
N ALA A 30 -16.07 1.66 -6.02
CA ALA A 30 -16.57 2.82 -6.74
C ALA A 30 -18.07 2.73 -7.04
N ALA A 31 -18.56 1.56 -7.46
CA ALA A 31 -19.97 1.36 -7.77
C ALA A 31 -20.89 1.46 -6.54
N GLU A 32 -20.42 1.01 -5.38
CA GLU A 32 -21.17 1.17 -4.13
C GLU A 32 -21.16 2.63 -3.67
N PHE A 33 -20.02 3.31 -3.76
CA PHE A 33 -19.92 4.73 -3.43
C PHE A 33 -20.87 5.59 -4.27
N LEU A 34 -20.87 5.41 -5.60
CA LEU A 34 -21.71 6.19 -6.51
C LEU A 34 -23.21 5.87 -6.36
N ARG A 35 -23.58 4.65 -5.94
CA ARG A 35 -24.97 4.33 -5.57
C ARG A 35 -25.40 5.04 -4.29
N ARG A 36 -24.49 5.18 -3.32
CA ARG A 36 -24.75 5.87 -2.04
C ARG A 36 -24.80 7.39 -2.21
N TYR A 37 -24.02 7.94 -3.14
CA TYR A 37 -23.93 9.37 -3.42
C TYR A 37 -24.11 9.66 -4.92
N PRO A 38 -25.35 9.55 -5.44
CA PRO A 38 -25.62 9.60 -6.90
C PRO A 38 -25.36 10.98 -7.52
N ASP A 39 -25.29 12.05 -6.71
CA ASP A 39 -25.01 13.40 -7.18
C ASP A 39 -23.50 13.69 -7.32
N ILE A 40 -22.64 12.72 -6.99
CA ILE A 40 -21.19 12.82 -7.16
C ILE A 40 -20.78 12.19 -8.49
N GLN A 41 -19.91 12.88 -9.23
CA GLN A 41 -19.14 12.30 -10.33
C GLN A 41 -17.74 11.95 -9.81
N LEU A 42 -17.30 10.71 -9.93
CA LEU A 42 -15.97 10.30 -9.48
C LEU A 42 -14.99 10.28 -10.66
N ASP A 43 -13.92 11.06 -10.55
CA ASP A 43 -12.76 11.03 -11.44
C ASP A 43 -11.57 10.46 -10.64
N LEU A 44 -11.17 9.23 -10.97
CA LEU A 44 -10.14 8.48 -10.25
C LEU A 44 -8.91 8.29 -11.15
N ALA A 45 -7.85 9.05 -10.86
CA ALA A 45 -6.55 8.91 -11.49
C ALA A 45 -5.67 7.92 -10.73
N MET A 46 -5.11 6.96 -11.44
CA MET A 46 -4.25 5.91 -10.88
C MET A 46 -2.84 6.05 -11.45
N ASP A 47 -1.90 6.53 -10.64
CA ASP A 47 -0.50 6.75 -11.03
C ASP A 47 0.39 6.64 -9.79
N ASP A 48 1.50 5.90 -9.91
CA ASP A 48 2.48 5.73 -8.84
C ASP A 48 3.49 6.89 -8.78
N ARG A 49 3.50 7.78 -9.78
CA ARG A 49 4.24 9.03 -9.72
C ARG A 49 3.66 9.96 -8.65
N MET A 50 4.53 10.78 -8.08
CA MET A 50 4.09 11.82 -7.15
C MET A 50 3.37 12.91 -7.93
N VAL A 51 2.03 12.86 -7.95
CA VAL A 51 1.24 13.99 -8.47
C VAL A 51 1.19 15.11 -7.43
N ASP A 52 1.40 16.35 -7.87
CA ASP A 52 1.05 17.52 -7.06
C ASP A 52 -0.48 17.65 -7.05
N LEU A 53 -1.08 17.68 -5.86
CA LEU A 53 -2.55 17.72 -5.73
C LEU A 53 -3.12 19.06 -6.16
N VAL A 54 -2.38 20.14 -5.95
CA VAL A 54 -2.81 21.50 -6.25
C VAL A 54 -2.70 21.74 -7.75
N GLU A 55 -1.54 21.48 -8.35
CA GLU A 55 -1.35 21.64 -9.80
C GLU A 55 -2.22 20.66 -10.59
N GLY A 56 -2.40 19.44 -10.08
CA GLY A 56 -3.25 18.42 -10.69
C GLY A 56 -4.75 18.63 -10.49
N GLY A 57 -5.16 19.63 -9.71
CA GLY A 57 -6.58 19.92 -9.43
C GLY A 57 -7.31 18.79 -8.68
N TYR A 58 -6.60 17.98 -7.90
CA TYR A 58 -7.17 16.88 -7.13
C TYR A 58 -7.80 17.39 -5.83
N ASP A 59 -8.99 16.88 -5.49
CA ASP A 59 -9.64 17.18 -4.21
C ASP A 59 -8.93 16.47 -3.05
N LEU A 60 -8.44 15.24 -3.31
CA LEU A 60 -7.68 14.42 -2.37
C LEU A 60 -6.83 13.37 -3.11
N ALA A 61 -5.89 12.75 -2.40
CA ALA A 61 -5.20 11.57 -2.88
C ALA A 61 -5.04 10.50 -1.80
N VAL A 62 -5.04 9.24 -2.24
CA VAL A 62 -4.54 8.12 -1.45
C VAL A 62 -3.03 8.03 -1.65
N ARG A 63 -2.29 7.83 -0.55
CA ARG A 63 -0.82 7.69 -0.55
C ARG A 63 -0.39 6.57 0.37
N ILE A 64 0.72 5.93 0.05
CA ILE A 64 1.27 4.79 0.79
C ILE A 64 2.72 5.11 1.17
N GLY A 65 3.08 4.81 2.41
CA GLY A 65 4.41 5.05 2.97
C GLY A 65 4.48 6.31 3.82
N ASN A 66 5.71 6.74 4.12
CA ASN A 66 5.95 7.94 4.91
C ASN A 66 5.61 9.18 4.06
N LEU A 67 4.72 10.01 4.58
CA LEU A 67 4.37 11.26 3.94
C LEU A 67 5.50 12.27 4.19
N PRO A 68 5.97 13.00 3.16
CA PRO A 68 6.93 14.06 3.38
C PRO A 68 6.33 15.13 4.32
N ASP A 69 7.17 15.66 5.21
CA ASP A 69 6.84 16.84 6.01
C ASP A 69 6.62 18.02 5.05
N ASN A 70 5.36 18.34 4.73
CA ASN A 70 4.80 19.70 4.75
C ASN A 70 3.43 19.88 4.06
N ARG A 71 2.70 20.90 4.55
CA ARG A 71 1.48 21.59 4.05
C ARG A 71 0.18 20.79 3.89
N MET A 72 0.21 19.49 3.72
CA MET A 72 -1.01 18.68 3.55
C MET A 72 -1.51 18.11 4.88
N VAL A 73 -2.83 17.98 5.01
CA VAL A 73 -3.43 17.22 6.12
C VAL A 73 -3.48 15.76 5.70
N ALA A 74 -3.07 14.87 6.59
CA ALA A 74 -3.08 13.43 6.37
C ALA A 74 -4.01 12.75 7.38
N ARG A 75 -4.85 11.82 6.90
CA ARG A 75 -5.63 10.89 7.73
C ARG A 75 -5.24 9.47 7.36
N ARG A 76 -4.81 8.68 8.35
CA ARG A 76 -4.51 7.26 8.16
C ARG A 76 -5.81 6.48 7.89
N LEU A 77 -5.82 5.69 6.82
CA LEU A 77 -6.93 4.81 6.42
C LEU A 77 -6.73 3.36 6.83
N ALA A 78 -5.49 2.88 6.80
CA ALA A 78 -5.13 1.50 7.13
C ALA A 78 -3.62 1.36 7.36
N PRO A 79 -3.16 0.38 8.15
CA PRO A 79 -1.77 -0.05 8.10
C PRO A 79 -1.45 -0.62 6.69
N CYS A 80 -0.20 -0.48 6.27
CA CYS A 80 0.34 -1.09 5.07
C CYS A 80 1.47 -2.03 5.50
N ARG A 81 1.11 -3.29 5.75
CA ARG A 81 2.06 -4.36 6.04
C ARG A 81 2.85 -4.71 4.79
N VAL A 82 4.12 -5.07 4.96
CA VAL A 82 5.02 -5.47 3.87
C VAL A 82 5.60 -6.83 4.23
N ALA A 83 5.56 -7.75 3.27
CA ALA A 83 6.19 -9.07 3.39
C ALA A 83 7.32 -9.17 2.36
N VAL A 84 8.45 -9.76 2.75
CA VAL A 84 9.41 -10.27 1.77
C VAL A 84 8.94 -11.67 1.37
N CYS A 85 8.74 -11.91 0.08
CA CYS A 85 8.15 -13.16 -0.38
C CYS A 85 8.72 -13.61 -1.73
N ALA A 86 8.50 -14.89 -2.03
CA ALA A 86 8.83 -15.55 -3.29
C ALA A 86 7.84 -16.70 -3.53
N SER A 87 7.79 -17.26 -4.74
CA SER A 87 7.03 -18.49 -4.96
C SER A 87 7.74 -19.70 -4.30
N PRO A 88 6.98 -20.72 -3.87
CA PRO A 88 7.55 -21.96 -3.36
C PRO A 88 8.56 -22.61 -4.31
N ASP A 89 8.28 -22.58 -5.62
CA ASP A 89 9.16 -23.16 -6.64
C ASP A 89 10.52 -22.46 -6.71
N TYR A 90 10.54 -21.12 -6.62
CA TYR A 90 11.79 -20.38 -6.58
C TYR A 90 12.61 -20.73 -5.33
N LEU A 91 11.95 -20.81 -4.17
CA LEU A 91 12.59 -21.15 -2.90
C LEU A 91 13.09 -22.61 -2.85
N ALA A 92 12.38 -23.54 -3.50
CA ALA A 92 12.83 -24.92 -3.63
C ALA A 92 14.11 -25.02 -4.47
N ALA A 93 14.23 -24.22 -5.54
CA ALA A 93 15.39 -24.22 -6.42
C ALA A 93 16.60 -23.42 -5.88
N HIS A 94 16.36 -22.33 -5.14
CA HIS A 94 17.41 -21.38 -4.75
C HIS A 94 17.66 -21.32 -3.24
N GLY A 95 16.87 -22.03 -2.43
CA GLY A 95 16.90 -21.96 -0.97
C GLY A 95 16.10 -20.79 -0.41
N ARG A 96 15.84 -20.86 0.90
CA ARG A 96 15.19 -19.80 1.68
C ARG A 96 16.25 -18.97 2.37
N PRO A 97 16.27 -17.63 2.19
CA PRO A 97 17.23 -16.80 2.91
C PRO A 97 16.88 -16.81 4.41
N ALA A 98 17.84 -17.16 5.25
CA ALA A 98 17.72 -17.15 6.71
C ALA A 98 18.12 -15.80 7.32
N HIS A 99 18.88 -14.99 6.58
CA HIS A 99 19.34 -13.67 7.02
C HIS A 99 19.25 -12.65 5.87
N PRO A 100 18.94 -11.36 6.10
CA PRO A 100 18.80 -10.38 5.03
C PRO A 100 20.01 -10.27 4.10
N SER A 101 21.23 -10.45 4.62
CA SER A 101 22.46 -10.43 3.80
C SER A 101 22.48 -11.49 2.70
N GLU A 102 21.74 -12.58 2.84
CA GLU A 102 21.67 -13.66 1.83
C GLU A 102 20.89 -13.23 0.58
N LEU A 103 20.10 -12.16 0.64
CA LEU A 103 19.44 -11.58 -0.54
C LEU A 103 20.43 -11.16 -1.63
N ALA A 104 21.70 -10.93 -1.29
CA ALA A 104 22.75 -10.68 -2.28
C ALA A 104 22.99 -11.87 -3.25
N ARG A 105 22.54 -13.07 -2.88
CA ARG A 105 22.64 -14.30 -3.68
C ARG A 105 21.36 -14.67 -4.43
N HIS A 106 20.28 -13.92 -4.21
CA HIS A 106 19.00 -14.15 -4.86
C HIS A 106 18.75 -13.12 -5.96
N ASN A 107 17.90 -13.48 -6.93
CA ASN A 107 17.34 -12.52 -7.87
C ASN A 107 16.25 -11.73 -7.16
N CYS A 108 16.50 -10.45 -6.89
CA CYS A 108 15.53 -9.55 -6.28
C CYS A 108 14.83 -8.69 -7.34
N ILE A 109 13.50 -8.64 -7.28
CA ILE A 109 12.68 -7.86 -8.20
C ILE A 109 12.59 -6.42 -7.70
N HIS A 110 12.87 -5.45 -8.57
CA HIS A 110 12.98 -4.04 -8.22
C HIS A 110 11.75 -3.23 -8.59
N TYR A 111 11.42 -2.28 -7.75
CA TYR A 111 10.39 -1.28 -8.04
C TYR A 111 11.04 0.03 -8.51
N SER A 112 10.63 0.52 -9.68
CA SER A 112 11.22 1.71 -10.29
C SER A 112 11.04 2.99 -9.47
N TYR A 113 9.99 3.06 -8.65
CA TYR A 113 9.70 4.21 -7.79
C TYR A 113 9.98 3.92 -6.31
N TYR A 114 10.84 2.93 -6.03
CA TYR A 114 11.23 2.63 -4.66
C TYR A 114 11.91 3.84 -4.01
N ARG A 115 11.40 4.27 -2.86
CA ARG A 115 11.86 5.51 -2.18
C ARG A 115 12.87 5.27 -1.06
N GLY A 116 13.12 4.02 -0.68
CA GLY A 116 14.19 3.66 0.26
C GLY A 116 15.61 3.77 -0.36
N GLY A 117 15.72 4.30 -1.58
CA GLY A 117 16.99 4.41 -2.30
C GLY A 117 17.40 3.06 -2.88
N ALA A 118 18.67 2.69 -2.73
CA ALA A 118 19.19 1.42 -3.23
C ALA A 118 19.05 0.25 -2.24
N TYR A 119 18.56 0.50 -1.02
CA TYR A 119 18.64 -0.45 0.08
C TYR A 119 17.26 -0.85 0.61
N TRP A 120 17.08 -2.13 0.88
CA TRP A 120 16.07 -2.60 1.81
C TRP A 120 16.63 -2.53 3.22
N THR A 121 15.90 -1.86 4.09
CA THR A 121 16.25 -1.68 5.50
C THR A 121 15.40 -2.65 6.32
N PHE A 122 16.06 -3.58 7.01
CA PHE A 122 15.45 -4.58 7.88
C PHE A 122 15.73 -4.22 9.34
N GLN A 123 14.81 -4.57 10.25
CA GLN A 123 15.05 -4.48 11.69
C GLN A 123 15.52 -5.84 12.20
N GLY A 124 16.76 -5.93 12.67
CA GLY A 124 17.33 -7.14 13.26
C GLY A 124 17.51 -7.02 14.79
N PRO A 125 17.92 -8.11 15.47
CA PRO A 125 18.12 -8.11 16.92
C PRO A 125 19.22 -7.13 17.38
N ASP A 126 20.24 -6.92 16.55
CA ASP A 126 21.38 -6.03 16.84
C ASP A 126 21.23 -4.63 16.22
N GLY A 127 20.05 -4.31 15.68
CA GLY A 127 19.74 -3.02 15.04
C GLY A 127 19.44 -3.13 13.55
N GLU A 128 19.58 -1.99 12.86
CA GLU A 128 19.23 -1.87 11.45
C GLU A 128 20.17 -2.66 10.53
N ILE A 129 19.61 -3.52 9.67
CA ILE A 129 20.34 -4.27 8.66
C ILE A 129 19.97 -3.72 7.28
N ARG A 130 20.94 -3.13 6.59
CA ARG A 130 20.74 -2.56 5.24
C ARG A 130 21.32 -3.49 4.19
N VAL A 131 20.50 -3.86 3.23
CA VAL A 131 20.91 -4.76 2.13
C VAL A 131 20.61 -4.07 0.82
N GLN A 132 21.56 -4.09 -0.11
CA GLN A 132 21.31 -3.69 -1.49
C GLN A 132 20.92 -4.94 -2.29
N PRO A 133 19.61 -5.20 -2.48
CA PRO A 133 19.14 -6.29 -3.34
C PRO A 133 19.68 -6.14 -4.76
N ARG A 134 19.93 -7.26 -5.43
CA ARG A 134 20.38 -7.28 -6.84
C ARG A 134 19.46 -8.19 -7.65
N GLY A 135 19.20 -7.82 -8.89
CA GLY A 135 18.40 -8.65 -9.77
C GLY A 135 18.30 -8.08 -11.17
N ASN A 136 17.59 -8.80 -12.03
CA ASN A 136 17.53 -8.52 -13.47
C ASN A 136 16.17 -7.98 -13.94
N TYR A 137 15.23 -7.72 -13.02
CA TYR A 137 13.92 -7.20 -13.36
C TYR A 137 13.57 -5.98 -12.51
N GLN A 138 13.27 -4.87 -13.19
CA GLN A 138 12.84 -3.62 -12.60
C GLN A 138 11.57 -3.16 -13.31
N VAL A 139 10.53 -2.83 -12.53
CA VAL A 139 9.24 -2.40 -13.08
C VAL A 139 8.59 -1.36 -12.19
N ASN A 140 7.75 -0.50 -12.76
CA ASN A 140 7.07 0.59 -12.03
C ASN A 140 5.62 0.26 -11.66
N ASN A 141 5.21 -0.99 -11.81
CA ASN A 141 3.88 -1.48 -11.48
C ASN A 141 3.99 -2.65 -10.51
N SER A 142 3.34 -2.54 -9.36
CA SER A 142 3.45 -3.57 -8.31
C SER A 142 2.72 -4.88 -8.64
N GLU A 143 1.71 -4.85 -9.51
CA GLU A 143 1.06 -6.08 -9.99
C GLU A 143 1.96 -6.85 -10.95
N ALA A 144 2.72 -6.15 -11.80
CA ALA A 144 3.74 -6.79 -12.63
C ALA A 144 4.88 -7.42 -11.80
N ARG A 145 5.20 -6.87 -10.61
CA ARG A 145 6.11 -7.52 -9.65
C ARG A 145 5.50 -8.79 -9.05
N ARG A 146 4.22 -8.73 -8.67
CA ARG A 146 3.45 -9.88 -8.20
C ARG A 146 3.43 -11.00 -9.25
N ASP A 147 3.21 -10.68 -10.52
CA ASP A 147 3.19 -11.69 -11.58
C ASP A 147 4.56 -12.35 -11.74
N ALA A 148 5.64 -11.58 -11.65
CA ALA A 148 7.01 -12.12 -11.69
C ALA A 148 7.34 -12.99 -10.46
N LEU A 149 6.83 -12.64 -9.27
CA LEU A 149 6.93 -13.49 -8.08
C LEU A 149 6.24 -14.83 -8.28
N LEU A 150 5.00 -14.81 -8.77
CA LEU A 150 4.21 -16.02 -9.03
C LEU A 150 4.83 -16.90 -10.12
N ALA A 151 5.51 -16.29 -11.10
CA ALA A 151 6.28 -16.99 -12.12
C ALA A 151 7.63 -17.54 -11.61
N GLY A 152 7.96 -17.36 -10.33
CA GLY A 152 9.19 -17.87 -9.73
C GLY A 152 10.46 -17.15 -10.19
N LEU A 153 10.37 -15.86 -10.54
CA LEU A 153 11.54 -15.11 -10.98
C LEU A 153 12.53 -14.79 -9.84
N GLY A 154 12.03 -14.62 -8.61
CA GLY A 154 12.85 -14.04 -7.56
C GLY A 154 12.14 -13.78 -6.24
N ILE A 155 12.79 -12.92 -5.44
CA ILE A 155 12.32 -12.41 -4.14
C ILE A 155 11.94 -10.94 -4.27
N CYS A 156 10.90 -10.49 -3.58
CA CYS A 156 10.50 -9.10 -3.55
C CYS A 156 9.89 -8.75 -2.19
N GLU A 157 10.18 -7.56 -1.68
CA GLU A 157 9.27 -6.92 -0.72
C GLU A 157 7.95 -6.59 -1.43
N MET A 158 6.81 -6.85 -0.79
CA MET A 158 5.51 -6.53 -1.34
C MET A 158 4.54 -6.14 -0.25
N PRO A 159 3.72 -5.08 -0.47
CA PRO A 159 2.60 -4.79 0.40
C PRO A 159 1.59 -5.92 0.44
N THR A 160 1.08 -6.25 1.63
CA THR A 160 0.09 -7.32 1.82
C THR A 160 -1.25 -7.03 1.14
N PHE A 161 -1.59 -5.76 0.91
CA PHE A 161 -2.78 -5.41 0.13
C PHE A 161 -2.70 -5.89 -1.34
N ILE A 162 -1.52 -6.28 -1.82
CA ILE A 162 -1.29 -6.83 -3.16
C ILE A 162 -1.17 -8.35 -3.10
N VAL A 163 -0.26 -8.85 -2.26
CA VAL A 163 0.11 -10.29 -2.24
C VAL A 163 -0.62 -11.10 -1.16
N GLY A 164 -1.43 -10.47 -0.32
CA GLY A 164 -2.12 -11.12 0.78
C GLY A 164 -2.93 -12.36 0.34
N PRO A 165 -3.76 -12.28 -0.71
CA PRO A 165 -4.48 -13.44 -1.24
C PRO A 165 -3.59 -14.56 -1.77
N ASP A 166 -2.36 -14.26 -2.20
CA ASP A 166 -1.40 -15.27 -2.68
C ASP A 166 -0.64 -15.93 -1.53
N LEU A 167 -0.31 -15.15 -0.49
CA LEU A 167 0.26 -15.65 0.75
C LEU A 167 -0.72 -16.58 1.47
N ALA A 168 -1.98 -16.16 1.62
CA ALA A 168 -3.03 -16.96 2.24
C ALA A 168 -3.29 -18.27 1.49
N ALA A 169 -3.20 -18.25 0.15
CA ALA A 169 -3.38 -19.42 -0.69
C ALA A 169 -2.12 -20.29 -0.85
N GLY A 170 -1.00 -19.92 -0.23
CA GLY A 170 0.28 -20.65 -0.38
C GLY A 170 0.92 -20.57 -1.77
N ARG A 171 0.44 -19.66 -2.64
CA ARG A 171 1.06 -19.39 -3.96
C ARG A 171 2.36 -18.60 -3.81
N LEU A 172 2.46 -17.82 -2.74
CA LEU A 172 3.69 -17.16 -2.30
C LEU A 172 3.97 -17.57 -0.86
N GLU A 173 5.26 -17.62 -0.52
CA GLU A 173 5.75 -17.89 0.82
C GLU A 173 6.49 -16.65 1.34
N ALA A 174 6.17 -16.23 2.57
CA ALA A 174 6.90 -15.16 3.25
C ALA A 174 8.22 -15.69 3.81
N VAL A 175 9.30 -14.94 3.61
CA VAL A 175 10.65 -15.23 4.10
C VAL A 175 11.16 -14.05 4.91
N LEU A 176 12.24 -14.26 5.69
CA LEU A 176 12.82 -13.23 6.55
C LEU A 176 11.81 -12.61 7.53
N THR A 177 10.84 -13.39 8.02
CA THR A 177 9.77 -12.90 8.90
C THR A 177 10.28 -12.42 10.26
N ASP A 178 11.45 -12.88 10.68
CA ASP A 178 12.13 -12.42 11.90
C ASP A 178 12.88 -11.09 11.69
N TYR A 179 12.93 -10.61 10.44
CA TYR A 179 13.53 -9.34 10.04
C TYR A 179 12.46 -8.46 9.41
N PRO A 180 11.60 -7.83 10.22
CA PRO A 180 10.54 -6.99 9.69
C PRO A 180 11.09 -5.73 9.00
N LEU A 181 10.41 -5.31 7.94
CA LEU A 181 10.64 -4.05 7.25
C LEU A 181 9.94 -2.89 7.99
N PRO A 182 10.45 -1.64 7.88
CA PRO A 182 9.83 -0.47 8.49
C PRO A 182 8.33 -0.36 8.17
N PRO A 183 7.51 0.04 9.15
CA PRO A 183 6.08 0.13 8.96
C PRO A 183 5.71 1.23 7.96
N HIS A 184 4.72 0.95 7.10
CA HIS A 184 4.05 1.92 6.24
C HIS A 184 2.56 2.04 6.56
N ALA A 185 1.93 3.15 6.19
CA ALA A 185 0.48 3.28 6.27
C ALA A 185 -0.10 3.81 4.97
N ILE A 186 -1.35 3.44 4.72
CA ILE A 186 -2.19 4.04 3.69
C ILE A 186 -2.85 5.26 4.29
N HIS A 187 -2.71 6.40 3.63
CA HIS A 187 -3.24 7.69 4.06
C HIS A 187 -4.13 8.28 2.97
N VAL A 188 -5.13 9.06 3.36
CA VAL A 188 -5.66 10.12 2.51
C VAL A 188 -4.94 11.42 2.85
N VAL A 189 -4.49 12.12 1.82
CA VAL A 189 -3.92 13.46 1.88
C VAL A 189 -4.76 14.45 1.10
N PHE A 190 -4.84 15.68 1.59
CA PHE A 190 -5.64 16.74 0.98
C PHE A 190 -5.07 18.14 1.29
N PRO A 191 -5.28 19.13 0.40
CA PRO A 191 -4.59 20.42 0.47
C PRO A 191 -5.10 21.36 1.56
N GLN A 192 -6.33 21.20 2.07
CA GLN A 192 -6.96 22.15 3.00
C GLN A 192 -7.61 21.45 4.20
N ARG A 193 -7.52 22.05 5.40
CA ARG A 193 -8.19 21.52 6.62
C ARG A 193 -9.71 21.42 6.48
N ARG A 194 -10.34 22.31 5.71
CA ARG A 194 -11.79 22.31 5.46
C ARG A 194 -12.10 21.51 4.19
N LEU A 195 -12.51 20.27 4.37
CA LEU A 195 -12.94 19.39 3.28
C LEU A 195 -14.33 19.76 2.75
N PRO A 196 -14.51 19.84 1.42
CA PRO A 196 -15.83 19.84 0.79
C PRO A 196 -16.62 18.58 1.17
N ALA A 197 -17.96 18.66 1.16
CA ALA A 197 -18.83 17.54 1.55
C ALA A 197 -18.59 16.26 0.72
N LYS A 198 -18.32 16.39 -0.60
CA LYS A 198 -17.96 15.28 -1.49
C LYS A 198 -16.71 14.51 -1.04
N ALA A 199 -15.66 15.24 -0.64
CA ALA A 199 -14.38 14.67 -0.23
C ALA A 199 -14.51 13.98 1.14
N ARG A 200 -15.22 14.62 2.08
CA ARG A 200 -15.53 14.03 3.39
C ARG A 200 -16.33 12.73 3.24
N ALA A 201 -17.39 12.74 2.43
CA ALA A 201 -18.22 11.56 2.18
C ALA A 201 -17.39 10.39 1.62
N PHE A 202 -16.46 10.66 0.71
CA PHE A 202 -15.57 9.64 0.17
C PHE A 202 -14.58 9.10 1.22
N ILE A 203 -13.96 9.97 2.02
CA ILE A 203 -13.04 9.55 3.09
C ILE A 203 -13.75 8.69 4.12
N ASP A 204 -14.94 9.12 4.58
CA ASP A 204 -15.70 8.38 5.58
C ASP A 204 -16.20 7.03 5.02
N PHE A 205 -16.58 6.99 3.74
CA PHE A 205 -16.90 5.73 3.05
C PHE A 205 -15.69 4.79 2.95
N LEU A 206 -14.51 5.29 2.61
CA LEU A 206 -13.30 4.46 2.59
C LEU A 206 -12.93 3.93 3.99
N ASP A 207 -13.05 4.77 5.02
CA ASP A 207 -12.76 4.36 6.40
C ASP A 207 -13.72 3.27 6.88
N GLU A 208 -15.00 3.34 6.48
CA GLU A 208 -16.00 2.27 6.71
C GLU A 208 -15.60 0.96 6.01
N LYS A 209 -15.14 1.02 4.76
CA LYS A 209 -14.94 -0.18 3.91
C LYS A 209 -13.59 -0.86 4.07
N LEU A 210 -12.53 -0.12 4.39
CA LEU A 210 -11.16 -0.66 4.39
C LEU A 210 -10.79 -1.37 5.71
N GLY A 211 -11.68 -1.43 6.70
CA GLY A 211 -11.49 -2.26 7.91
C GLY A 211 -10.60 -1.66 8.99
N GLY A 212 -10.20 -0.39 8.86
CA GLY A 212 -9.54 0.32 9.95
C GLY A 212 -8.11 -0.17 10.23
N ASP A 213 -7.85 -0.63 11.44
CA ASP A 213 -6.54 -1.15 11.87
C ASP A 213 -6.32 -2.63 11.52
N ARG A 214 -7.38 -3.32 11.10
CA ARG A 214 -7.36 -4.69 10.60
C ARG A 214 -7.97 -4.72 9.20
N PRO A 215 -7.20 -4.35 8.18
CA PRO A 215 -7.75 -4.28 6.85
C PRO A 215 -8.10 -5.68 6.32
N LEU A 216 -9.09 -5.73 5.43
CA LEU A 216 -9.67 -6.99 4.95
C LEU A 216 -8.65 -7.91 4.26
N TRP A 217 -7.64 -7.34 3.59
CA TRP A 217 -6.58 -8.11 2.92
C TRP A 217 -5.58 -8.79 3.87
N ASP A 218 -5.62 -8.45 5.16
CA ASP A 218 -4.75 -9.03 6.19
C ASP A 218 -5.46 -10.11 7.04
N SER A 219 -6.77 -10.33 6.83
CA SER A 219 -7.60 -11.16 7.73
C SER A 219 -7.18 -12.63 7.81
N ASP A 220 -6.64 -13.18 6.73
CA ASP A 220 -6.26 -14.61 6.61
C ASP A 220 -4.75 -14.82 6.52
N LEU A 221 -3.94 -13.83 6.92
CA LEU A 221 -2.49 -13.93 6.85
C LEU A 221 -1.88 -14.62 8.08
N PRO A 222 -0.77 -15.34 7.90
CA PRO A 222 -0.11 -16.00 9.02
C PRO A 222 0.41 -14.95 10.03
N PRO A 223 0.43 -15.27 11.34
CA PRO A 223 0.92 -14.37 12.38
C PRO A 223 2.34 -13.86 12.15
N SER A 224 3.19 -14.65 11.47
CA SER A 224 4.56 -14.28 11.09
C SER A 224 4.62 -13.07 10.14
N VAL A 225 3.59 -12.85 9.33
CA VAL A 225 3.44 -11.69 8.44
C VAL A 225 2.71 -10.53 9.14
N LEU A 226 1.87 -10.84 10.13
CA LEU A 226 1.05 -9.86 10.85
C LEU A 226 1.73 -9.22 12.08
N SER A 227 2.94 -9.67 12.44
CA SER A 227 3.62 -9.26 13.67
C SER A 227 3.71 -7.73 13.83
N SER A 228 3.36 -7.27 15.03
CA SER A 228 2.89 -5.91 15.33
C SER A 228 4.04 -4.88 15.37
N GLN A 229 4.28 -4.20 14.25
CA GLN A 229 5.05 -2.94 14.21
C GLN A 229 4.17 -1.68 14.11
N TYR A 230 2.86 -1.83 14.04
CA TYR A 230 1.91 -0.76 13.75
C TYR A 230 1.17 -0.39 15.03
N GLY A 231 1.49 0.78 15.60
CA GLY A 231 0.72 1.33 16.71
C GLY A 231 -0.76 1.54 16.34
N GLU A 232 -1.63 1.50 17.35
CA GLU A 232 -3.06 1.81 17.24
C GLU A 232 -3.28 3.26 16.76
N ARG A 233 -4.43 3.54 16.14
CA ARG A 233 -4.79 4.94 15.80
C ARG A 233 -4.94 5.77 17.09
N PRO A 234 -4.47 7.03 17.10
CA PRO A 234 -4.91 8.00 18.10
C PRO A 234 -6.38 8.39 17.89
#